data_AF-A0A3N7EJL9-F1
#
_entry.id   AF-A0A3N7EJL9-F1
#
_cell.length_a   1.000
_cell.length_b   1.000
_cell.length_c   1.000
_cell.angle_alpha   90.00
_cell.angle_beta   90.00
_cell.angle_gamma   90.00
#
_symmetry.space_group_name_H-M   'P 1'
#
loop_
_entity.id
_entity.type
_entity.pdbx_description
1 polymer ?
#
loop_
_entity_poly.entity_id
_entity_poly.type
_entity_poly.pdbx_seq_one_letter_code
_entity_poly.pdbx_strand_id
1 'polypeptide(L)'
;MKIKNCYFPLFVSSSVLQKEKDHIEGFAPEVAWVTKAGKSDLEVPVAIRPTSETVMYPYFSKWIRGHRDLPLKLNQWCNVVRWEFSNPTPFIRSREFLWQEGHTAFASKQEADEEVLQILELYQRIYEEFLAIPVIKGKKSEMEKFAGGLYTTSVEAFIPNTGRGIQGATSHCLGQNFAKMFEINFENEKGEKGMAWQNSWAYSTRTIGVMVMVHGDDKGLVLPPKVASVQVIVVPVPYKDADTQGIFDACAATVDTLCEAGIRAEADFRENYSPGWKYSHWEMKGVPLRIEIGPKDLANNQVRAVRRDNAAKVDISRDSLMEKVKDMLDDIQQRLFDAAKQKRDACIQVVKTWGEFKEALSQRKMILAPWCDEEEVERDVKERTRGEMGAAKSLCSPFDQPELPEGTACFASGKPAKKWTYWGRSY
;
A
#
# COMPACT_ATOMS: atom_id res chain seq x y z
N MET A 1 1.85 13.12 -15.53
CA MET A 1 0.40 12.83 -15.50
C MET A 1 -0.52 14.05 -15.33
N LYS A 2 -0.01 15.25 -14.97
CA LYS A 2 -0.80 16.52 -14.86
C LYS A 2 -2.02 16.45 -13.93
N ILE A 3 -1.96 15.61 -12.89
CA ILE A 3 -3.00 15.50 -11.86
C ILE A 3 -2.89 16.71 -10.92
N LYS A 4 -4.02 17.33 -10.57
CA LYS A 4 -4.08 18.48 -9.65
C LYS A 4 -4.65 18.07 -8.31
N ASN A 5 -4.02 18.52 -7.22
CA ASN A 5 -4.59 18.33 -5.90
C ASN A 5 -5.79 19.25 -5.68
N CYS A 6 -6.80 18.74 -4.98
CA CYS A 6 -7.96 19.46 -4.51
C CYS A 6 -8.34 18.98 -3.10
N TYR A 7 -9.40 19.54 -2.53
CA TYR A 7 -9.98 19.05 -1.30
C TYR A 7 -11.50 19.27 -1.32
N PHE A 8 -12.26 18.18 -1.30
CA PHE A 8 -13.71 18.24 -1.16
C PHE A 8 -14.12 18.11 0.31
N PRO A 9 -15.32 18.59 0.69
CA PRO A 9 -15.83 18.48 2.06
C PRO A 9 -15.92 17.03 2.57
N LEU A 10 -15.76 16.87 3.87
CA LEU A 10 -15.90 15.58 4.56
C LEU A 10 -17.36 15.08 4.60
N PHE A 11 -18.30 16.02 4.70
CA PHE A 11 -19.72 15.71 4.87
C PHE A 11 -20.44 15.60 3.53
N VAL A 12 -21.30 14.60 3.40
CA VAL A 12 -22.20 14.38 2.27
C VAL A 12 -23.65 14.36 2.75
N SER A 13 -24.55 15.03 2.03
CA SER A 13 -25.97 14.99 2.38
C SER A 13 -26.55 13.59 2.13
N SER A 14 -27.52 13.19 2.94
CA SER A 14 -28.23 11.91 2.77
C SER A 14 -28.82 11.75 1.36
N SER A 15 -29.35 12.83 0.78
CA SER A 15 -29.93 12.84 -0.56
C SER A 15 -28.94 12.56 -1.68
N VAL A 16 -27.70 13.06 -1.56
CA VAL A 16 -26.66 12.88 -2.58
C VAL A 16 -26.05 11.50 -2.46
N LEU A 17 -25.82 11.03 -1.23
CA LEU A 17 -25.35 9.68 -0.97
C LEU A 17 -26.35 8.65 -1.53
N GLN A 18 -27.65 8.79 -1.26
CA GLN A 18 -28.68 7.87 -1.73
C GLN A 18 -28.87 7.79 -3.25
N LYS A 19 -28.29 8.69 -4.06
CA LYS A 19 -28.27 8.53 -5.53
C LYS A 19 -27.49 7.30 -5.97
N GLU A 20 -26.59 6.83 -5.12
CA GLU A 20 -25.71 5.69 -5.39
C GLU A 20 -26.25 4.40 -4.74
N LYS A 21 -27.56 4.31 -4.44
CA LYS A 21 -28.18 3.17 -3.73
C LYS A 21 -27.73 1.79 -4.26
N ASP A 22 -27.64 1.63 -5.57
CA ASP A 22 -27.23 0.37 -6.22
C ASP A 22 -25.75 0.02 -6.04
N HIS A 23 -24.86 0.99 -5.74
CA HIS A 23 -23.45 0.72 -5.37
C HIS A 23 -23.21 0.83 -3.86
N ILE A 24 -24.14 1.43 -3.11
CA ILE A 24 -24.09 1.60 -1.65
C ILE A 24 -24.56 0.37 -0.89
N GLU A 25 -25.25 -0.61 -1.49
CA GLU A 25 -25.67 -1.81 -0.74
C GLU A 25 -24.53 -2.50 0.03
N GLY A 26 -23.28 -2.41 -0.47
CA GLY A 26 -22.08 -2.86 0.25
C GLY A 26 -21.56 -1.90 1.34
N PHE A 27 -21.80 -0.59 1.24
CA PHE A 27 -21.31 0.44 2.16
C PHE A 27 -22.33 0.92 3.18
N ALA A 28 -23.62 0.72 2.93
CA ALA A 28 -24.73 1.18 3.77
C ALA A 28 -24.55 0.88 5.27
N PRO A 29 -24.10 -0.32 5.69
CA PRO A 29 -23.91 -0.59 7.12
C PRO A 29 -22.67 0.10 7.71
N GLU A 30 -21.73 0.57 6.89
CA GLU A 30 -20.45 1.17 7.31
C GLU A 30 -20.48 2.71 7.35
N VAL A 31 -21.58 3.36 6.93
CA VAL A 31 -21.67 4.83 6.88
C VAL A 31 -21.87 5.40 8.29
N ALA A 32 -20.96 6.28 8.72
CA ALA A 32 -21.12 7.06 9.93
C ALA A 32 -21.99 8.32 9.68
N TRP A 33 -23.02 8.51 10.50
CA TRP A 33 -23.97 9.61 10.37
C TRP A 33 -23.83 10.63 11.49
N VAL A 34 -23.85 11.90 11.13
CA VAL A 34 -24.01 13.03 12.05
C VAL A 34 -25.47 13.47 12.03
N THR A 35 -26.12 13.37 13.18
CA THR A 35 -27.56 13.70 13.36
C THR A 35 -27.79 14.86 14.32
N LYS A 36 -26.77 15.30 15.07
CA LYS A 36 -26.85 16.37 16.08
C LYS A 36 -25.67 17.31 16.00
N ALA A 37 -25.90 18.59 16.27
CA ALA A 37 -24.89 19.61 16.55
C ALA A 37 -25.09 20.16 17.97
N GLY A 38 -24.17 19.84 18.88
CA GLY A 38 -24.36 20.13 20.30
C GLY A 38 -25.56 19.38 20.87
N LYS A 39 -26.62 20.10 21.27
CA LYS A 39 -27.87 19.52 21.78
C LYS A 39 -29.02 19.54 20.76
N SER A 40 -28.83 20.18 19.61
CA SER A 40 -29.88 20.34 18.60
C SER A 40 -29.77 19.25 17.53
N ASP A 41 -30.91 18.64 17.19
CA ASP A 41 -31.01 17.75 16.04
C ASP A 41 -30.84 18.52 14.72
N LEU A 42 -30.13 17.91 13.77
CA LEU A 42 -30.02 18.44 12.41
C LEU A 42 -31.32 18.19 11.65
N GLU A 43 -31.77 19.17 10.87
CA GLU A 43 -32.95 19.01 10.00
C GLU A 43 -32.78 17.85 9.02
N VAL A 44 -31.56 17.67 8.50
CA VAL A 44 -31.19 16.57 7.61
C VAL A 44 -29.90 15.94 8.10
N PRO A 45 -29.87 14.63 8.38
CA PRO A 45 -28.64 13.92 8.69
C PRO A 45 -27.60 14.05 7.57
N VAL A 46 -26.34 14.25 7.95
CA VAL A 46 -25.21 14.26 7.02
C VAL A 46 -24.31 13.07 7.31
N ALA A 47 -23.81 12.42 6.28
CA ALA A 47 -22.88 11.31 6.41
C ALA A 47 -21.43 11.83 6.37
N ILE A 48 -20.56 11.15 7.09
CA ILE A 48 -19.11 11.26 6.91
C ILE A 48 -18.74 10.38 5.71
N ARG A 49 -18.00 10.94 4.75
CA ARG A 49 -17.71 10.22 3.49
C ARG A 49 -16.95 8.90 3.76
N PRO A 50 -17.44 7.76 3.22
CA PRO A 50 -16.65 6.52 3.13
C PRO A 50 -15.74 6.51 1.89
N THR A 51 -16.05 7.37 0.92
CA THR A 51 -15.36 7.65 -0.35
C THR A 51 -15.99 8.91 -0.98
N SER A 52 -15.34 9.57 -1.94
CA SER A 52 -15.77 10.90 -2.44
C SER A 52 -16.52 10.92 -3.78
N GLU A 53 -16.85 9.78 -4.40
CA GLU A 53 -17.59 9.74 -5.68
C GLU A 53 -18.85 10.61 -5.63
N THR A 54 -19.70 10.41 -4.63
CA THR A 54 -20.95 11.16 -4.44
C THR A 54 -20.72 12.63 -4.07
N VAL A 55 -19.57 12.96 -3.52
CA VAL A 55 -19.20 14.35 -3.19
C VAL A 55 -18.66 15.08 -4.42
N MET A 56 -17.88 14.41 -5.27
CA MET A 56 -17.14 15.02 -6.38
C MET A 56 -17.95 15.07 -7.69
N TYR A 57 -18.64 13.99 -8.02
CA TYR A 57 -19.26 13.82 -9.35
C TYR A 57 -20.40 14.79 -9.69
N PRO A 58 -21.20 15.29 -8.71
CA PRO A 58 -22.10 16.42 -8.98
C PRO A 58 -21.40 17.68 -9.49
N TYR A 59 -20.13 17.89 -9.11
CA TYR A 59 -19.32 19.02 -9.58
C TYR A 59 -18.66 18.72 -10.92
N PHE A 60 -18.24 17.47 -11.16
CA PHE A 60 -17.71 17.06 -12.47
C PHE A 60 -18.74 17.31 -13.57
N SER A 61 -20.02 16.97 -13.32
CA SER A 61 -21.15 17.24 -14.23
C SER A 61 -21.35 18.74 -14.51
N LYS A 62 -20.97 19.62 -13.57
CA LYS A 62 -21.05 21.08 -13.75
C LYS A 62 -19.85 21.65 -14.50
N TRP A 63 -18.67 21.11 -14.26
CA TRP A 63 -17.40 21.60 -14.80
C TRP A 63 -17.12 21.11 -16.21
N ILE A 64 -17.54 19.89 -16.54
CA ILE A 64 -17.34 19.29 -17.86
C ILE A 64 -18.53 19.67 -18.75
N ARG A 65 -18.27 20.43 -19.82
CA ARG A 65 -19.28 20.85 -20.81
C ARG A 65 -18.89 20.47 -22.22
N GLY A 66 -17.61 20.57 -22.58
CA GLY A 66 -17.09 20.20 -23.88
C GLY A 66 -15.81 19.36 -23.80
N HIS A 67 -15.36 18.82 -24.93
CA HIS A 67 -14.14 18.03 -25.03
C HIS A 67 -12.89 18.78 -24.53
N ARG A 68 -12.89 20.12 -24.55
CA ARG A 68 -11.79 20.98 -24.07
C ARG A 68 -11.64 20.97 -22.54
N ASP A 69 -12.67 20.55 -21.81
CA ASP A 69 -12.62 20.41 -20.35
C ASP A 69 -12.01 19.06 -19.93
N LEU A 70 -11.76 18.17 -20.89
CA LEU A 70 -11.21 16.84 -20.70
C LEU A 70 -9.74 16.78 -21.19
N PRO A 71 -8.89 15.96 -20.54
CA PRO A 71 -9.19 15.18 -19.34
C PRO A 71 -9.20 16.03 -18.07
N LEU A 72 -10.21 15.81 -17.20
CA LEU A 72 -10.23 16.35 -15.85
C LEU A 72 -9.51 15.35 -14.93
N LYS A 73 -8.48 15.80 -14.20
CA LYS A 73 -7.67 14.93 -13.34
C LYS A 73 -7.43 15.52 -11.95
N LEU A 74 -8.11 14.97 -10.95
CA LEU A 74 -8.06 15.46 -9.57
C LEU A 74 -7.58 14.38 -8.61
N ASN A 75 -6.89 14.81 -7.56
CA ASN A 75 -6.48 13.99 -6.43
C ASN A 75 -6.75 14.73 -5.12
N GLN A 76 -7.10 14.03 -4.05
CA GLN A 76 -7.11 14.63 -2.71
C GLN A 76 -6.44 13.70 -1.70
N TRP A 77 -5.77 14.32 -0.72
CA TRP A 77 -5.26 13.65 0.48
C TRP A 77 -6.19 13.96 1.62
N CYS A 78 -6.73 12.93 2.26
CA CYS A 78 -7.67 13.11 3.35
C CYS A 78 -7.83 11.87 4.22
N ASN A 79 -8.60 12.02 5.29
CA ASN A 79 -9.19 10.90 6.00
C ASN A 79 -10.52 10.46 5.34
N VAL A 80 -10.86 9.21 5.57
CA VAL A 80 -12.20 8.63 5.35
C VAL A 80 -12.61 7.80 6.55
N VAL A 81 -13.92 7.64 6.72
CA VAL A 81 -14.49 6.86 7.82
C VAL A 81 -15.36 5.73 7.27
N ARG A 82 -15.04 4.50 7.65
CA ARG A 82 -15.83 3.29 7.38
C ARG A 82 -16.03 2.54 8.70
N TRP A 83 -17.27 2.43 9.16
CA TRP A 83 -17.62 1.84 10.45
C TRP A 83 -17.64 0.31 10.41
N GLU A 84 -16.48 -0.25 10.07
CA GLU A 84 -16.25 -1.67 9.95
C GLU A 84 -16.57 -2.44 11.25
N PHE A 85 -17.32 -3.54 11.11
CA PHE A 85 -17.78 -4.38 12.23
C PHE A 85 -16.77 -5.45 12.64
N SER A 86 -15.78 -5.70 11.78
CA SER A 86 -14.68 -6.61 12.09
C SER A 86 -13.70 -5.98 13.08
N ASN A 87 -12.86 -6.82 13.70
CA ASN A 87 -11.87 -6.35 14.66
C ASN A 87 -10.83 -5.44 13.98
N PRO A 88 -10.62 -4.20 14.47
CA PRO A 88 -9.64 -3.29 13.89
C PRO A 88 -8.22 -3.80 14.13
N THR A 89 -7.37 -3.63 13.13
CA THR A 89 -5.93 -3.87 13.20
C THR A 89 -5.22 -2.59 12.76
N PRO A 90 -4.36 -1.97 13.60
CA PRO A 90 -3.69 -0.72 13.26
C PRO A 90 -3.06 -0.76 11.86
N PHE A 91 -3.25 0.32 11.10
CA PHE A 91 -2.91 0.47 9.67
C PHE A 91 -3.69 -0.46 8.71
N ILE A 92 -3.76 -1.76 8.99
CA ILE A 92 -4.33 -2.76 8.09
C ILE A 92 -5.84 -2.55 7.88
N ARG A 93 -6.57 -2.32 8.97
CA ARG A 93 -8.03 -2.10 8.97
C ARG A 93 -8.40 -1.26 10.18
N SER A 94 -8.62 0.03 9.96
CA SER A 94 -9.10 0.98 10.97
C SER A 94 -10.38 1.65 10.50
N ARG A 95 -11.19 2.17 11.44
CA ARG A 95 -12.45 2.85 11.11
C ARG A 95 -12.23 4.20 10.46
N GLU A 96 -11.24 4.93 10.94
CA GLU A 96 -10.69 6.10 10.27
C GLU A 96 -9.32 5.75 9.72
N PHE A 97 -9.05 6.13 8.47
CA PHE A 97 -7.73 5.98 7.88
C PHE A 97 -7.42 7.13 6.93
N LEU A 98 -6.12 7.45 6.83
CA LEU A 98 -5.63 8.40 5.84
C LEU A 98 -5.39 7.68 4.52
N TRP A 99 -5.75 8.37 3.45
CA TRP A 99 -5.56 7.88 2.11
C TRP A 99 -5.36 9.06 1.14
N GLN A 100 -5.07 8.70 -0.09
CA GLN A 100 -5.37 9.56 -1.23
C GLN A 100 -6.46 8.89 -2.06
N GLU A 101 -7.24 9.71 -2.75
CA GLU A 101 -8.17 9.25 -3.77
C GLU A 101 -8.05 10.16 -4.98
N GLY A 102 -7.80 9.55 -6.14
CA GLY A 102 -7.78 10.23 -7.42
C GLY A 102 -9.03 9.91 -8.21
N HIS A 103 -9.58 10.92 -8.87
CA HIS A 103 -10.77 10.82 -9.72
C HIS A 103 -10.53 11.59 -11.00
N THR A 104 -10.73 10.91 -12.11
CA THR A 104 -10.45 11.46 -13.43
C THR A 104 -11.59 11.18 -14.40
N ALA A 105 -11.70 12.02 -15.43
CA ALA A 105 -12.68 11.92 -16.49
C ALA A 105 -12.02 12.18 -17.85
N PHE A 106 -12.37 11.37 -18.85
CA PHE A 106 -11.78 11.31 -20.17
C PHE A 106 -12.84 11.31 -21.27
N ALA A 107 -12.43 11.68 -22.48
CA ALA A 107 -13.29 11.61 -23.65
C ALA A 107 -13.44 10.17 -24.17
N SER A 108 -12.41 9.34 -24.02
CA SER A 108 -12.37 7.97 -24.55
C SER A 108 -12.03 6.90 -23.52
N LYS A 109 -12.45 5.66 -23.79
CA LYS A 109 -12.08 4.48 -22.99
C LYS A 109 -10.58 4.24 -23.01
N GLN A 110 -9.92 4.46 -24.15
CA GLN A 110 -8.50 4.22 -24.31
C GLN A 110 -7.67 5.06 -23.34
N GLU A 111 -7.92 6.37 -23.27
CA GLU A 111 -7.21 7.26 -22.34
C GLU A 111 -7.47 6.88 -20.87
N ALA A 112 -8.69 6.44 -20.56
CA ALA A 112 -9.03 5.96 -19.23
C ALA A 112 -8.25 4.67 -18.88
N ASP A 113 -8.23 3.69 -19.79
CA ASP A 113 -7.48 2.44 -19.60
C ASP A 113 -5.97 2.68 -19.44
N GLU A 114 -5.40 3.60 -20.23
CA GLU A 114 -3.99 3.98 -20.14
C GLU A 114 -3.66 4.55 -18.75
N GLU A 115 -4.49 5.44 -18.21
CA GLU A 115 -4.26 6.00 -16.88
C GLU A 115 -4.40 4.95 -15.77
N VAL A 116 -5.35 4.02 -15.88
CA VAL A 116 -5.52 2.95 -14.87
C VAL A 116 -4.22 2.20 -14.66
N LEU A 117 -3.55 1.83 -15.75
CA LEU A 117 -2.28 1.10 -15.71
C LEU A 117 -1.10 2.00 -15.29
N GLN A 118 -1.07 3.28 -15.72
CA GLN A 118 -0.06 4.23 -15.26
C GLN A 118 -0.10 4.43 -13.73
N ILE A 119 -1.30 4.57 -13.16
CA ILE A 119 -1.46 4.69 -11.70
C ILE A 119 -1.09 3.39 -10.99
N LEU A 120 -1.49 2.24 -11.54
CA LEU A 120 -1.14 0.95 -10.96
C LEU A 120 0.39 0.72 -10.92
N GLU A 121 1.09 1.18 -11.96
CA GLU A 121 2.56 1.19 -12.00
C GLU A 121 3.13 2.06 -10.90
N LEU A 122 2.60 3.27 -10.67
CA LEU A 122 3.05 4.12 -9.56
C LEU A 122 2.85 3.45 -8.20
N TYR A 123 1.75 2.72 -8.00
CA TYR A 123 1.55 1.96 -6.78
C TYR A 123 2.55 0.82 -6.63
N GLN A 124 2.84 0.07 -7.69
CA GLN A 124 3.90 -0.93 -7.65
C GLN A 124 5.23 -0.28 -7.24
N ARG A 125 5.60 0.85 -7.86
CA ARG A 125 6.84 1.56 -7.55
C ARG A 125 6.89 2.06 -6.11
N ILE A 126 5.78 2.55 -5.54
CA ILE A 126 5.74 2.91 -4.11
C ILE A 126 6.06 1.69 -3.25
N TYR A 127 5.43 0.54 -3.50
CA TYR A 127 5.68 -0.68 -2.74
C TYR A 127 7.11 -1.20 -2.91
N GLU A 128 7.59 -1.34 -4.14
CA GLU A 128 8.87 -1.97 -4.43
C GLU A 128 10.05 -1.02 -4.19
N GLU A 129 9.99 0.21 -4.74
CA GLU A 129 11.12 1.13 -4.70
C GLU A 129 11.29 1.82 -3.35
N PHE A 130 10.20 2.13 -2.63
CA PHE A 130 10.25 2.87 -1.36
C PHE A 130 10.07 1.95 -0.17
N LEU A 131 9.08 1.07 -0.20
CA LEU A 131 8.76 0.18 0.92
C LEU A 131 9.53 -1.14 0.88
N ALA A 132 10.26 -1.44 -0.20
CA ALA A 132 10.97 -2.71 -0.38
C ALA A 132 10.05 -3.94 -0.28
N ILE A 133 8.81 -3.84 -0.75
CA ILE A 133 7.81 -4.91 -0.69
C ILE A 133 7.48 -5.39 -2.11
N PRO A 134 7.68 -6.68 -2.44
CA PRO A 134 7.26 -7.24 -3.72
C PRO A 134 5.74 -7.28 -3.82
N VAL A 135 5.18 -6.89 -4.96
CA VAL A 135 3.73 -6.97 -5.21
C VAL A 135 3.41 -7.65 -6.54
N ILE A 136 2.17 -8.08 -6.71
CA ILE A 136 1.65 -8.65 -7.96
C ILE A 136 0.58 -7.70 -8.52
N LYS A 137 0.83 -7.17 -9.71
CA LYS A 137 -0.19 -6.44 -10.48
C LYS A 137 -1.17 -7.43 -11.11
N GLY A 138 -2.46 -7.16 -10.98
CA GLY A 138 -3.47 -7.95 -11.65
C GLY A 138 -4.85 -7.31 -11.69
N LYS A 139 -5.79 -8.02 -12.30
CA LYS A 139 -7.21 -7.66 -12.38
C LYS A 139 -8.00 -8.42 -11.31
N LYS A 140 -8.93 -7.75 -10.63
CA LYS A 140 -9.89 -8.42 -9.75
C LYS A 140 -10.88 -9.27 -10.55
N SER A 141 -11.43 -10.30 -9.91
CA SER A 141 -12.60 -11.02 -10.44
C SER A 141 -13.84 -10.13 -10.45
N GLU A 142 -14.91 -10.59 -11.09
CA GLU A 142 -16.20 -9.88 -11.05
C GLU A 142 -16.78 -9.79 -9.63
N MET A 143 -16.56 -10.80 -8.76
CA MET A 143 -17.04 -10.73 -7.36
C MET A 143 -16.21 -9.80 -6.47
N GLU A 144 -14.92 -9.59 -6.78
CA GLU A 144 -13.99 -8.83 -5.94
C GLU A 144 -13.62 -7.45 -6.54
N LYS A 145 -14.17 -7.08 -7.71
CA LYS A 145 -14.02 -5.74 -8.28
C LYS A 145 -14.88 -4.73 -7.50
N PHE A 146 -14.56 -3.46 -7.64
CA PHE A 146 -15.43 -2.39 -7.16
C PHE A 146 -16.79 -2.44 -7.87
N ALA A 147 -17.89 -2.46 -7.11
CA ALA A 147 -19.25 -2.63 -7.64
C ALA A 147 -19.65 -1.57 -8.67
N GLY A 148 -19.20 -0.32 -8.50
CA GLY A 148 -19.43 0.76 -9.46
C GLY A 148 -18.48 0.75 -10.67
N GLY A 149 -17.49 -0.15 -10.69
CA GLY A 149 -16.45 -0.21 -11.71
C GLY A 149 -16.78 -1.10 -12.90
N LEU A 150 -16.33 -0.70 -14.10
CA LEU A 150 -16.28 -1.60 -15.26
C LEU A 150 -15.29 -2.74 -14.99
N TYR A 151 -14.09 -2.40 -14.54
CA TYR A 151 -13.11 -3.35 -14.02
C TYR A 151 -12.21 -2.71 -12.96
N THR A 152 -11.57 -3.55 -12.15
CA THR A 152 -10.63 -3.14 -11.10
C THR A 152 -9.28 -3.81 -11.28
N THR A 153 -8.23 -3.02 -11.15
CA THR A 153 -6.84 -3.49 -11.08
C THR A 153 -6.29 -3.24 -9.69
N SER A 154 -5.38 -4.10 -9.24
CA SER A 154 -4.79 -3.99 -7.90
C SER A 154 -3.33 -4.44 -7.88
N VAL A 155 -2.61 -3.97 -6.86
CA VAL A 155 -1.35 -4.55 -6.42
C VAL A 155 -1.62 -5.40 -5.18
N GLU A 156 -1.32 -6.68 -5.27
CA GLU A 156 -1.49 -7.64 -4.17
C GLU A 156 -0.13 -7.89 -3.50
N ALA A 157 -0.07 -7.69 -2.18
CA ALA A 157 1.03 -8.13 -1.34
C ALA A 157 0.65 -9.41 -0.60
N PHE A 158 1.64 -10.09 -0.02
CA PHE A 158 1.43 -11.31 0.75
C PHE A 158 2.23 -11.24 2.05
N ILE A 159 1.63 -11.66 3.16
CA ILE A 159 2.27 -11.73 4.47
C ILE A 159 2.59 -13.20 4.79
N PRO A 160 3.86 -13.65 4.63
CA PRO A 160 4.23 -15.05 4.81
C PRO A 160 3.89 -15.61 6.20
N ASN A 161 4.12 -14.83 7.25
CA ASN A 161 3.94 -15.27 8.64
C ASN A 161 2.48 -15.62 8.96
N THR A 162 1.52 -14.94 8.32
CA THR A 162 0.09 -15.19 8.53
C THR A 162 -0.55 -15.98 7.40
N GLY A 163 0.13 -16.14 6.26
CA GLY A 163 -0.38 -16.85 5.10
C GLY A 163 -1.51 -16.14 4.38
N ARG A 164 -1.52 -14.80 4.43
CA ARG A 164 -2.63 -13.99 3.93
C ARG A 164 -2.18 -13.03 2.85
N GLY A 165 -2.95 -13.00 1.75
CA GLY A 165 -2.91 -11.92 0.79
C GLY A 165 -3.47 -10.63 1.39
N ILE A 166 -3.02 -9.50 0.86
CA ILE A 166 -3.55 -8.19 1.22
C ILE A 166 -3.46 -7.26 0.01
N GLN A 167 -4.61 -6.68 -0.34
CA GLN A 167 -4.66 -5.65 -1.37
C GLN A 167 -3.96 -4.39 -0.86
N GLY A 168 -2.91 -3.98 -1.57
CA GLY A 168 -2.09 -2.84 -1.21
C GLY A 168 -2.62 -1.50 -1.74
N ALA A 169 -3.07 -1.48 -2.99
CA ALA A 169 -3.69 -0.33 -3.63
C ALA A 169 -4.58 -0.77 -4.79
N THR A 170 -5.39 0.15 -5.31
CA THR A 170 -6.40 -0.12 -6.33
C THR A 170 -6.51 0.98 -7.37
N SER A 171 -6.72 0.59 -8.62
CA SER A 171 -6.98 1.49 -9.74
C SER A 171 -8.12 0.94 -10.58
N HIS A 172 -9.22 1.68 -10.64
CA HIS A 172 -10.49 1.27 -11.22
C HIS A 172 -10.71 2.02 -12.54
N CYS A 173 -11.11 1.27 -13.57
CA CYS A 173 -11.86 1.88 -14.66
C CYS A 173 -13.33 1.85 -14.27
N LEU A 174 -13.92 3.01 -14.07
CA LEU A 174 -15.34 3.15 -13.72
C LEU A 174 -16.25 3.04 -14.95
N GLY A 175 -15.65 3.05 -16.15
CA GLY A 175 -16.39 3.10 -17.40
C GLY A 175 -17.22 4.39 -17.45
N GLN A 176 -18.49 4.23 -17.79
CA GLN A 176 -19.47 5.32 -17.82
C GLN A 176 -20.57 5.15 -16.76
N ASN A 177 -20.39 4.26 -15.78
CA ASN A 177 -21.42 3.93 -14.77
C ASN A 177 -21.80 5.18 -13.95
N PHE A 178 -20.79 5.83 -13.36
CA PHE A 178 -20.99 7.06 -12.59
C PHE A 178 -21.34 8.25 -13.49
N ALA A 179 -20.78 8.33 -14.70
CA ALA A 179 -21.10 9.39 -15.63
C ALA A 179 -22.58 9.37 -16.04
N LYS A 180 -23.16 8.18 -16.20
CA LYS A 180 -24.60 8.00 -16.42
C LYS A 180 -25.42 8.42 -15.20
N MET A 181 -24.99 8.02 -14.00
CA MET A 181 -25.69 8.34 -12.74
C MET A 181 -25.69 9.84 -12.39
N PHE A 182 -24.59 10.53 -12.65
CA PHE A 182 -24.40 11.96 -12.35
C PHE A 182 -24.52 12.87 -13.57
N GLU A 183 -24.93 12.32 -14.72
CA GLU A 183 -25.10 13.02 -15.99
C GLU A 183 -23.85 13.79 -16.46
N ILE A 184 -22.66 13.20 -16.27
CA ILE A 184 -21.38 13.77 -16.69
C ILE A 184 -21.20 13.60 -18.20
N ASN A 185 -21.77 14.54 -18.95
CA ASN A 185 -21.75 14.57 -20.41
C ASN A 185 -20.84 15.70 -20.92
N PHE A 186 -20.40 15.60 -22.17
CA PHE A 186 -19.62 16.63 -22.84
C PHE A 186 -19.98 16.72 -24.32
N GLU A 187 -19.79 17.88 -24.93
CA GLU A 187 -19.85 18.06 -26.39
C GLU A 187 -18.50 17.67 -27.04
N ASN A 188 -18.52 16.67 -27.92
CA ASN A 188 -17.32 16.21 -28.63
C ASN A 188 -16.88 17.22 -29.72
N GLU A 189 -15.78 16.94 -30.42
CA GLU A 189 -15.26 17.83 -31.49
C GLU A 189 -16.23 18.04 -32.66
N LYS A 190 -17.23 17.15 -32.81
CA LYS A 190 -18.26 17.21 -33.85
C LYS A 190 -19.54 17.91 -33.39
N GLY A 191 -19.60 18.40 -32.15
CA GLY A 191 -20.80 18.98 -31.58
C GLY A 191 -21.81 17.96 -31.04
N GLU A 192 -21.44 16.68 -30.96
CA GLU A 192 -22.33 15.60 -30.50
C GLU A 192 -22.15 15.37 -28.99
N LYS A 193 -23.24 14.99 -28.32
CA LYS A 193 -23.22 14.68 -26.88
C LYS A 193 -22.53 13.33 -26.63
N GLY A 194 -21.37 13.37 -25.98
CA GLY A 194 -20.65 12.23 -25.42
C GLY A 194 -20.82 12.12 -23.91
N MET A 195 -20.44 10.96 -23.36
CA MET A 195 -20.46 10.69 -21.92
C MET A 195 -19.05 10.35 -21.45
N ALA A 196 -18.63 10.94 -20.34
CA ALA A 196 -17.24 10.83 -19.88
C ALA A 196 -16.89 9.41 -19.42
N TRP A 197 -15.68 8.96 -19.74
CA TRP A 197 -15.07 7.76 -19.19
C TRP A 197 -14.33 8.13 -17.91
N GLN A 198 -14.56 7.41 -16.81
CA GLN A 198 -13.99 7.79 -15.51
C GLN A 198 -13.08 6.71 -14.94
N ASN A 199 -12.12 7.15 -14.13
CA ASN A 199 -11.34 6.29 -13.25
C ASN A 199 -11.43 6.80 -11.81
N SER A 200 -11.27 5.89 -10.86
CA SER A 200 -10.88 6.23 -9.50
C SER A 200 -9.75 5.31 -9.02
N TRP A 201 -8.92 5.80 -8.11
CA TRP A 201 -7.78 5.05 -7.62
C TRP A 201 -7.39 5.51 -6.23
N ALA A 202 -6.96 4.57 -5.39
CA ALA A 202 -6.65 4.83 -3.98
C ALA A 202 -5.53 3.93 -3.44
N TYR A 203 -4.79 4.45 -2.47
CA TYR A 203 -3.86 3.75 -1.58
C TYR A 203 -4.04 4.33 -0.18
N SER A 204 -3.69 3.61 0.88
CA SER A 204 -3.91 4.12 2.24
C SER A 204 -2.72 3.86 3.16
N THR A 205 -2.82 4.31 4.40
CA THR A 205 -1.85 3.99 5.46
C THR A 205 -1.74 2.50 5.76
N ARG A 206 -2.60 1.64 5.18
CA ARG A 206 -2.39 0.18 5.12
C ARG A 206 -1.00 -0.19 4.63
N THR A 207 -0.46 0.56 3.67
CA THR A 207 0.92 0.42 3.16
C THR A 207 1.96 0.33 4.29
N ILE A 208 1.82 1.17 5.33
CA ILE A 208 2.70 1.18 6.51
C ILE A 208 2.57 -0.13 7.28
N GLY A 209 1.35 -0.60 7.52
CA GLY A 209 1.10 -1.87 8.19
C GLY A 209 1.69 -3.06 7.44
N VAL A 210 1.56 -3.08 6.12
CA VAL A 210 2.16 -4.14 5.27
C VAL A 210 3.69 -4.11 5.40
N MET A 211 4.31 -2.94 5.32
CA MET A 211 5.77 -2.79 5.49
C MET A 211 6.24 -3.34 6.85
N VAL A 212 5.54 -2.98 7.93
CA VAL A 212 5.84 -3.48 9.27
C VAL A 212 5.74 -5.01 9.34
N MET A 213 4.69 -5.60 8.77
CA MET A 213 4.48 -7.05 8.77
C MET A 213 5.47 -7.83 7.89
N VAL A 214 5.99 -7.21 6.82
CA VAL A 214 6.92 -7.86 5.89
C VAL A 214 8.35 -7.85 6.46
N HIS A 215 8.79 -6.73 7.01
CA HIS A 215 10.20 -6.53 7.39
C HIS A 215 10.48 -6.72 8.88
N GLY A 216 9.49 -6.52 9.75
CA GLY A 216 9.65 -6.61 11.20
C GLY A 216 10.21 -7.96 11.65
N ASP A 217 10.99 -7.93 12.74
CA ASP A 217 11.58 -9.10 13.38
C ASP A 217 11.38 -9.06 14.91
N ASP A 218 11.95 -10.03 15.62
CA ASP A 218 11.81 -10.16 17.07
C ASP A 218 12.41 -8.97 17.86
N LYS A 219 13.24 -8.14 17.24
CA LYS A 219 13.82 -6.94 17.85
C LYS A 219 12.95 -5.69 17.65
N GLY A 220 11.94 -5.75 16.78
CA GLY A 220 11.00 -4.67 16.51
C GLY A 220 10.96 -4.28 15.03
N LEU A 221 10.82 -2.97 14.77
CA LEU A 221 10.71 -2.45 13.41
C LEU A 221 12.02 -2.67 12.63
N VAL A 222 11.88 -2.89 11.32
CA VAL A 222 12.97 -2.84 10.34
C VAL A 222 12.47 -1.94 9.21
N LEU A 223 12.99 -0.73 9.12
CA LEU A 223 12.50 0.26 8.16
C LEU A 223 13.40 0.31 6.92
N PRO A 224 12.83 0.30 5.71
CA PRO A 224 13.58 0.61 4.50
C PRO A 224 14.16 2.04 4.57
N PRO A 225 15.44 2.24 4.21
CA PRO A 225 16.10 3.55 4.28
C PRO A 225 15.38 4.70 3.59
N LYS A 226 14.62 4.44 2.51
CA LYS A 226 13.88 5.49 1.80
C LYS A 226 12.70 6.05 2.57
N VAL A 227 12.18 5.34 3.58
CA VAL A 227 11.02 5.76 4.37
C VAL A 227 11.30 5.90 5.87
N ALA A 228 12.47 5.46 6.35
CA ALA A 228 12.89 5.66 7.72
C ALA A 228 13.03 7.16 8.05
N SER A 229 12.38 7.66 9.11
CA SER A 229 12.49 9.08 9.50
C SER A 229 13.92 9.43 9.89
N VAL A 230 14.60 8.52 10.60
CA VAL A 230 16.04 8.55 10.90
C VAL A 230 16.67 7.37 10.19
N GLN A 231 17.62 7.64 9.30
CA GLN A 231 18.38 6.63 8.56
C GLN A 231 19.60 6.16 9.35
N VAL A 232 20.27 7.10 10.01
CA VAL A 232 21.49 6.86 10.77
C VAL A 232 21.36 7.44 12.17
N ILE A 233 21.62 6.63 13.20
CA ILE A 233 21.75 7.10 14.57
C ILE A 233 23.19 6.97 15.05
N VAL A 234 23.78 8.07 15.50
CA VAL A 234 25.13 8.13 16.06
C VAL A 234 25.06 8.03 17.57
N VAL A 235 25.80 7.08 18.15
CA VAL A 235 25.80 6.82 19.59
C VAL A 235 27.23 6.93 20.14
N PRO A 236 27.48 7.87 21.08
CA PRO A 236 28.77 7.93 21.76
C PRO A 236 28.93 6.73 22.70
N VAL A 237 30.13 6.16 22.72
CA VAL A 237 30.50 5.02 23.58
C VAL A 237 31.66 5.44 24.49
N PRO A 238 31.42 6.34 25.48
CA PRO A 238 32.46 6.75 26.41
C PRO A 238 32.87 5.59 27.30
N TYR A 239 34.15 5.55 27.67
CA TYR A 239 34.69 4.64 28.67
C TYR A 239 35.40 5.44 29.76
N LYS A 240 35.70 4.81 30.89
CA LYS A 240 36.46 5.44 31.98
C LYS A 240 37.81 5.94 31.44
N ASP A 241 38.18 7.17 31.80
CA ASP A 241 39.42 7.86 31.41
C ASP A 241 39.54 8.20 29.90
N ALA A 242 38.43 8.19 29.16
CA ALA A 242 38.38 8.61 27.75
C ALA A 242 38.18 10.13 27.58
N ASP A 243 38.69 10.66 26.46
CA ASP A 243 38.35 11.99 25.96
C ASP A 243 36.87 12.04 25.55
N THR A 244 36.02 12.28 26.56
CA THR A 244 34.57 12.27 26.39
C THR A 244 34.14 13.42 25.49
N GLN A 245 34.74 14.60 25.64
CA GLN A 245 34.42 15.74 24.78
C GLN A 245 34.77 15.44 23.32
N GLY A 246 35.97 14.91 23.06
CA GLY A 246 36.38 14.51 21.72
C GLY A 246 35.47 13.46 21.08
N ILE A 247 34.89 12.54 21.86
CA ILE A 247 33.90 11.57 21.35
C ILE A 247 32.62 12.29 20.93
N PHE A 248 32.11 13.20 21.76
CA PHE A 248 30.88 13.93 21.47
C PHE A 248 31.04 14.88 20.27
N ASP A 249 32.16 15.60 20.19
CA ASP A 249 32.51 16.46 19.06
C ASP A 249 32.61 15.65 17.75
N ALA A 250 33.23 14.47 17.81
CA ALA A 250 33.27 13.55 16.68
C ALA A 250 31.90 13.04 16.25
N CYS A 251 31.01 12.76 17.21
CA CYS A 251 29.63 12.35 16.90
C CYS A 251 28.87 13.47 16.21
N ALA A 252 28.99 14.70 16.72
CA ALA A 252 28.36 15.87 16.11
C ALA A 252 28.88 16.10 14.68
N ALA A 253 30.20 16.11 14.49
CA ALA A 253 30.81 16.25 13.15
C ALA A 253 30.39 15.15 12.18
N THR A 254 30.21 13.92 12.67
CA THR A 254 29.70 12.79 11.87
C THR A 254 28.25 13.03 11.42
N VAL A 255 27.39 13.51 12.32
CA VAL A 255 26.00 13.87 11.97
C VAL A 255 25.98 14.98 10.93
N ASP A 256 26.75 16.05 11.14
CA ASP A 256 26.81 17.20 10.22
C ASP A 256 27.23 16.77 8.82
N THR A 257 28.31 15.99 8.73
CA THR A 257 28.83 15.43 7.46
C THR A 257 27.77 14.60 6.72
N LEU A 258 27.00 13.77 7.44
CA LEU A 258 25.96 12.94 6.85
C LEU A 258 24.73 13.77 6.44
N CYS A 259 24.33 14.75 7.25
CA CYS A 259 23.23 15.67 6.94
C CYS A 259 23.54 16.53 5.71
N GLU A 260 24.77 17.01 5.56
CA GLU A 260 25.25 17.70 4.35
C GLU A 260 25.17 16.82 3.10
N ALA A 261 25.28 15.50 3.25
CA ALA A 261 25.08 14.51 2.18
C ALA A 261 23.59 14.24 1.86
N GLY A 262 22.66 14.86 2.57
CA GLY A 262 21.22 14.59 2.46
C GLY A 262 20.75 13.32 3.20
N ILE A 263 21.58 12.76 4.09
CA ILE A 263 21.23 11.60 4.91
C ILE A 263 20.56 12.08 6.20
N ARG A 264 19.42 11.48 6.55
CA ARG A 264 18.70 11.80 7.79
C ARG A 264 19.40 11.16 8.99
N ALA A 265 20.38 11.87 9.54
CA ALA A 265 21.19 11.43 10.67
C ALA A 265 20.83 12.20 11.95
N GLU A 266 20.87 11.50 13.09
CA GLU A 266 20.73 12.09 14.43
C GLU A 266 21.80 11.51 15.37
N ALA A 267 22.05 12.18 16.50
CA ALA A 267 22.89 11.65 17.58
C ALA A 267 22.09 11.49 18.87
N ASP A 268 22.35 10.41 19.61
CA ASP A 268 21.75 10.16 20.92
C ASP A 268 22.72 10.52 22.07
N PHE A 269 22.71 11.80 22.44
CA PHE A 269 23.54 12.35 23.53
C PHE A 269 22.96 12.21 24.93
N ARG A 270 21.83 11.50 25.11
CA ARG A 270 21.22 11.34 26.44
C ARG A 270 22.17 10.60 27.38
N GLU A 271 22.65 11.26 28.43
CA GLU A 271 23.64 10.69 29.36
C GLU A 271 23.04 9.73 30.38
N ASN A 272 21.74 9.84 30.64
CA ASN A 272 21.02 9.00 31.60
C ASN A 272 20.77 7.56 31.11
N TYR A 273 21.26 7.20 29.92
CA TYR A 273 21.11 5.87 29.33
C TYR A 273 22.45 5.29 28.89
N SER A 274 22.66 4.01 29.19
CA SER A 274 23.85 3.29 28.71
C SER A 274 23.82 3.12 27.18
N PRO A 275 24.99 2.98 26.51
CA PRO A 275 25.04 2.69 25.08
C PRO A 275 24.18 1.47 24.69
N GLY A 276 24.22 0.39 25.49
CA GLY A 276 23.40 -0.81 25.25
C GLY A 276 21.90 -0.53 25.29
N TRP A 277 21.43 0.35 26.18
CA TRP A 277 20.02 0.78 26.19
C TRP A 277 19.66 1.54 24.90
N LYS A 278 20.54 2.46 24.48
CA LYS A 278 20.36 3.24 23.24
C LYS A 278 20.30 2.32 22.01
N TYR A 279 21.16 1.30 21.97
CA TYR A 279 21.16 0.31 20.89
C TYR A 279 19.80 -0.35 20.74
N SER A 280 19.25 -0.89 21.84
CA SER A 280 17.92 -1.49 21.86
C SER A 280 16.80 -0.51 21.51
N HIS A 281 16.88 0.73 22.00
CA HIS A 281 15.89 1.78 21.70
C HIS A 281 15.77 2.04 20.19
N TRP A 282 16.90 2.19 19.52
CA TRP A 282 16.93 2.50 18.09
C TRP A 282 16.78 1.27 17.19
N GLU A 283 17.19 0.08 17.65
CA GLU A 283 16.86 -1.19 17.00
C GLU A 283 15.35 -1.44 17.00
N MET A 284 14.67 -1.21 18.14
CA MET A 284 13.21 -1.35 18.24
C MET A 284 12.45 -0.40 17.31
N LYS A 285 12.99 0.82 17.13
CA LYS A 285 12.46 1.83 16.19
C LYS A 285 12.81 1.57 14.73
N GLY A 286 13.69 0.62 14.45
CA GLY A 286 14.05 0.21 13.11
C GLY A 286 14.92 1.20 12.35
N VAL A 287 15.76 1.98 13.04
CA VAL A 287 16.76 2.84 12.38
C VAL A 287 17.70 1.96 11.56
N PRO A 288 17.83 2.15 10.23
CA PRO A 288 18.57 1.25 9.35
C PRO A 288 20.04 1.05 9.73
N LEU A 289 20.72 2.13 10.14
CA LEU A 289 22.13 2.11 10.46
C LEU A 289 22.39 2.78 11.81
N ARG A 290 23.15 2.12 12.67
CA ARG A 290 23.71 2.72 13.88
C ARG A 290 25.20 2.94 13.66
N ILE A 291 25.70 4.11 14.02
CA ILE A 291 27.12 4.42 14.08
C ILE A 291 27.52 4.54 15.56
N GLU A 292 28.54 3.81 15.96
CA GLU A 292 29.11 3.81 17.31
C GLU A 292 30.47 4.50 17.23
N ILE A 293 30.74 5.43 18.16
CA ILE A 293 32.03 6.13 18.25
C ILE A 293 32.54 6.05 19.68
N GLY A 294 33.64 5.32 19.87
CA GLY A 294 34.36 5.24 21.13
C GLY A 294 35.83 5.67 21.01
N PRO A 295 36.62 5.49 22.08
CA PRO A 295 38.02 5.92 22.13
C PRO A 295 38.90 5.27 21.04
N LYS A 296 38.64 4.00 20.71
CA LYS A 296 39.37 3.27 19.68
C LYS A 296 39.08 3.82 18.28
N ASP A 297 37.85 4.25 18.05
CA ASP A 297 37.41 4.78 16.76
C ASP A 297 38.03 6.16 16.51
N LEU A 298 38.15 6.99 17.55
CA LEU A 298 38.90 8.24 17.50
C LEU A 298 40.39 8.01 17.17
N ALA A 299 41.05 7.10 17.89
CA ALA A 299 42.47 6.81 17.69
C ALA A 299 42.78 6.32 16.27
N ASN A 300 41.84 5.62 15.64
CA ASN A 300 41.98 5.05 14.31
C ASN A 300 41.37 5.91 13.18
N ASN A 301 40.87 7.11 13.48
CA ASN A 301 40.14 7.97 12.53
C ASN A 301 39.00 7.24 11.77
N GLN A 302 38.20 6.46 12.50
CA GLN A 302 37.13 5.64 11.94
C GLN A 302 35.82 5.77 12.74
N VAL A 303 34.79 5.07 12.29
CA VAL A 303 33.54 4.83 13.02
C VAL A 303 33.09 3.38 12.87
N ARG A 304 32.33 2.86 13.83
CA ARG A 304 31.76 1.51 13.77
C ARG A 304 30.32 1.59 13.29
N ALA A 305 30.04 1.11 12.08
CA ALA A 305 28.68 1.01 11.55
C ALA A 305 28.07 -0.37 11.84
N VAL A 306 26.81 -0.38 12.27
CA VAL A 306 26.02 -1.59 12.58
C VAL A 306 24.68 -1.53 11.87
N ARG A 307 24.41 -2.54 11.05
CA ARG A 307 23.18 -2.66 10.25
C ARG A 307 22.02 -3.23 11.04
N ARG A 308 20.81 -2.69 10.84
CA ARG A 308 19.59 -3.17 11.50
C ARG A 308 19.05 -4.47 10.92
N ASP A 309 19.16 -4.67 9.62
CA ASP A 309 18.56 -5.79 8.88
C ASP A 309 19.28 -7.13 9.09
N ASN A 310 20.56 -7.11 9.46
CA ASN A 310 21.38 -8.32 9.59
C ASN A 310 22.40 -8.30 10.74
N ALA A 311 22.46 -7.22 11.52
CA ALA A 311 23.42 -7.02 12.60
C ALA A 311 24.91 -7.04 12.16
N ALA A 312 25.19 -6.98 10.86
CA ALA A 312 26.56 -6.91 10.35
C ALA A 312 27.22 -5.61 10.82
N LYS A 313 28.51 -5.71 11.11
CA LYS A 313 29.29 -4.62 11.67
C LYS A 313 30.52 -4.36 10.81
N VAL A 314 30.77 -3.09 10.51
CA VAL A 314 31.86 -2.66 9.62
C VAL A 314 32.52 -1.42 10.22
N ASP A 315 33.85 -1.37 10.17
CA ASP A 315 34.61 -0.17 10.52
C ASP A 315 34.81 0.67 9.25
N ILE A 316 34.45 1.95 9.32
CA ILE A 316 34.47 2.88 8.17
C ILE A 316 35.43 4.01 8.48
N SER A 317 36.42 4.23 7.60
CA SER A 317 37.28 5.41 7.68
C SER A 317 36.45 6.67 7.50
N ARG A 318 36.71 7.69 8.33
CA ARG A 318 36.02 8.98 8.26
C ARG A 318 36.17 9.67 6.90
N ASP A 319 37.29 9.44 6.22
CA ASP A 319 37.58 10.00 4.90
C ASP A 319 36.61 9.49 3.82
N SER A 320 36.02 8.31 4.04
CA SER A 320 35.09 7.65 3.11
C SER A 320 33.66 7.53 3.65
N LEU A 321 33.36 8.24 4.75
CA LEU A 321 32.14 8.06 5.53
C LEU A 321 30.87 8.25 4.69
N MET A 322 30.77 9.36 3.95
CA MET A 322 29.57 9.70 3.17
C MET A 322 29.27 8.64 2.10
N GLU A 323 30.27 8.29 1.30
CA GLU A 323 30.14 7.31 0.21
C GLU A 323 29.73 5.94 0.78
N LYS A 324 30.43 5.46 1.81
CA LYS A 324 30.16 4.15 2.41
C LYS A 324 28.80 4.08 3.08
N VAL A 325 28.37 5.12 3.79
CA VAL A 325 27.05 5.13 4.42
C VAL A 325 25.95 5.16 3.37
N LYS A 326 26.11 5.93 2.28
CA LYS A 326 25.15 5.95 1.17
C LYS A 326 25.03 4.57 0.52
N ASP A 327 26.15 3.94 0.17
CA ASP A 327 26.17 2.59 -0.40
C ASP A 327 25.51 1.57 0.52
N MET A 328 25.77 1.66 1.83
CA MET A 328 25.14 0.78 2.81
C MET A 328 23.62 0.96 2.89
N LEU A 329 23.12 2.20 2.84
CA LEU A 329 21.68 2.44 2.84
C LEU A 329 21.01 1.92 1.55
N ASP A 330 21.65 2.09 0.39
CA ASP A 330 21.16 1.54 -0.87
C ASP A 330 21.16 0.00 -0.86
N ASP A 331 22.23 -0.63 -0.33
CA ASP A 331 22.29 -2.08 -0.16
C ASP A 331 21.25 -2.61 0.83
N ILE A 332 21.01 -1.92 1.96
CA ILE A 332 19.94 -2.30 2.91
C ILE A 332 18.58 -2.27 2.20
N GLN A 333 18.28 -1.23 1.42
CA GLN A 333 17.02 -1.13 0.68
C GLN A 333 16.84 -2.31 -0.28
N GLN A 334 17.87 -2.61 -1.07
CA GLN A 334 17.83 -3.70 -2.06
C GLN A 334 17.71 -5.07 -1.38
N ARG A 335 18.49 -5.31 -0.32
CA ARG A 335 18.46 -6.58 0.42
C ARG A 335 17.11 -6.84 1.09
N LEU A 336 16.46 -5.80 1.64
CA LEU A 336 15.11 -5.93 2.18
C LEU A 336 14.12 -6.37 1.10
N PHE A 337 14.21 -5.77 -0.09
CA PHE A 337 13.35 -6.14 -1.22
C PHE A 337 13.60 -7.58 -1.68
N ASP A 338 14.86 -7.97 -1.88
CA ASP A 338 15.22 -9.31 -2.35
C ASP A 338 14.82 -10.39 -1.35
N ALA A 339 15.05 -10.16 -0.06
CA ALA A 339 14.64 -11.07 1.00
C ALA A 339 13.11 -11.21 1.08
N ALA A 340 12.38 -10.09 0.97
CA ALA A 340 10.92 -10.11 0.95
C ALA A 340 10.38 -10.83 -0.31
N LYS A 341 10.98 -10.58 -1.48
CA LYS A 341 10.65 -11.25 -2.75
C LYS A 341 10.86 -12.74 -2.66
N GLN A 342 12.02 -13.18 -2.19
CA GLN A 342 12.33 -14.60 -2.01
C GLN A 342 11.34 -15.29 -1.05
N LYS A 343 11.03 -14.65 0.10
CA LYS A 343 10.05 -15.17 1.06
C LYS A 343 8.65 -15.27 0.45
N ARG A 344 8.23 -14.27 -0.33
CA ARG A 344 6.93 -14.26 -1.02
C ARG A 344 6.89 -15.37 -2.08
N ASP A 345 7.93 -15.48 -2.91
CA ASP A 345 8.01 -16.47 -4.00
C ASP A 345 7.98 -17.91 -3.45
N ALA A 346 8.69 -18.17 -2.35
CA ALA A 346 8.65 -19.47 -1.65
C ALA A 346 7.26 -19.82 -1.06
N CYS A 347 6.38 -18.83 -0.92
CA CYS A 347 4.99 -19.02 -0.50
C CYS A 347 4.02 -19.22 -1.66
N ILE A 348 4.45 -19.06 -2.91
CA ILE A 348 3.60 -19.30 -4.08
C ILE A 348 3.59 -20.80 -4.41
N GLN A 349 2.40 -21.35 -4.59
CA GLN A 349 2.22 -22.73 -5.08
C GLN A 349 1.30 -22.72 -6.30
N VAL A 350 1.81 -23.26 -7.41
CA VAL A 350 1.01 -23.48 -8.62
C VAL A 350 0.26 -24.80 -8.45
N VAL A 351 -1.05 -24.79 -8.63
CA VAL A 351 -1.92 -25.97 -8.51
C VAL A 351 -2.82 -26.10 -9.73
N LYS A 352 -3.26 -27.31 -10.04
CA LYS A 352 -4.18 -27.60 -11.15
C LYS A 352 -5.46 -28.29 -10.71
N THR A 353 -5.50 -28.82 -9.48
CA THR A 353 -6.65 -29.59 -8.97
C THR A 353 -7.16 -29.06 -7.64
N TRP A 354 -8.41 -29.37 -7.31
CA TRP A 354 -9.02 -29.04 -6.02
C TRP A 354 -8.28 -29.67 -4.83
N GLY A 355 -7.72 -30.87 -5.00
CA GLY A 355 -6.96 -31.57 -3.97
C GLY A 355 -5.71 -30.78 -3.58
N GLU A 356 -4.89 -30.45 -4.58
CA GLU A 356 -3.69 -29.61 -4.42
C GLU A 356 -4.02 -28.23 -3.84
N PHE A 357 -5.12 -27.62 -4.28
CA PHE A 357 -5.58 -26.33 -3.77
C PHE A 357 -5.85 -26.37 -2.26
N LYS A 358 -6.57 -27.39 -1.78
CA LYS A 358 -6.84 -27.54 -0.34
C LYS A 358 -5.57 -27.77 0.46
N GLU A 359 -4.65 -28.58 -0.06
CA GLU A 359 -3.36 -28.84 0.58
C GLU A 359 -2.54 -27.54 0.71
N ALA A 360 -2.37 -26.81 -0.40
CA ALA A 360 -1.65 -25.53 -0.42
C ALA A 360 -2.27 -24.50 0.54
N LEU A 361 -3.60 -24.43 0.60
CA LEU A 361 -4.33 -23.52 1.50
C LEU A 361 -4.11 -23.89 2.98
N SER A 362 -4.02 -25.18 3.30
CA SER A 362 -3.71 -25.66 4.66
C SER A 362 -2.28 -25.30 5.07
N GLN A 363 -1.36 -25.32 4.11
CA GLN A 363 0.04 -24.90 4.25
C GLN A 363 0.24 -23.38 4.21
N ARG A 364 -0.85 -22.59 4.25
CA ARG A 364 -0.81 -21.13 4.28
C ARG A 364 -0.12 -20.50 3.07
N LYS A 365 -0.20 -21.15 1.90
CA LYS A 365 0.39 -20.67 0.65
C LYS A 365 -0.50 -19.65 -0.07
N MET A 366 0.13 -18.83 -0.91
CA MET A 366 -0.53 -18.08 -1.98
C MET A 366 -0.63 -18.99 -3.21
N ILE A 367 -1.81 -19.16 -3.78
CA ILE A 367 -2.06 -20.27 -4.70
C ILE A 367 -2.33 -19.72 -6.10
N LEU A 368 -1.55 -20.12 -7.10
CA LEU A 368 -1.82 -19.80 -8.51
C LEU A 368 -2.54 -20.97 -9.17
N ALA A 369 -3.78 -20.78 -9.62
CA ALA A 369 -4.61 -21.86 -10.15
C ALA A 369 -5.30 -21.48 -11.47
N PRO A 370 -5.49 -22.43 -12.41
CA PRO A 370 -6.22 -22.17 -13.64
C PRO A 370 -7.72 -22.09 -13.34
N TRP A 371 -8.38 -21.01 -13.74
CA TRP A 371 -9.75 -20.71 -13.35
C TRP A 371 -10.62 -20.30 -14.55
N CYS A 372 -11.91 -20.64 -14.51
CA CYS A 372 -12.89 -20.38 -15.57
C CYS A 372 -13.47 -18.95 -15.58
N ASP A 373 -13.13 -18.12 -14.59
CA ASP A 373 -13.62 -16.73 -14.45
C ASP A 373 -15.14 -16.64 -14.33
N GLU A 374 -15.72 -17.43 -13.43
CA GLU A 374 -17.17 -17.46 -13.17
C GLU A 374 -17.47 -17.23 -11.69
N GLU A 375 -18.38 -16.31 -11.40
CA GLU A 375 -18.76 -15.91 -10.03
C GLU A 375 -19.29 -17.09 -9.20
N GLU A 376 -20.09 -17.98 -9.80
CA GLU A 376 -20.62 -19.15 -9.10
C GLU A 376 -19.51 -20.07 -8.59
N VAL A 377 -18.42 -20.20 -9.36
CA VAL A 377 -17.26 -21.02 -8.97
C VAL A 377 -16.47 -20.33 -7.86
N GLU A 378 -16.29 -19.01 -7.92
CA GLU A 378 -15.64 -18.26 -6.83
C GLU A 378 -16.44 -18.33 -5.53
N ARG A 379 -17.78 -18.23 -5.60
CA ARG A 379 -18.67 -18.43 -4.46
C ARG A 379 -18.56 -19.84 -3.87
N ASP A 380 -18.57 -20.86 -4.72
CA ASP A 380 -18.38 -22.26 -4.30
C ASP A 380 -17.02 -22.48 -3.61
N VAL A 381 -15.93 -21.92 -4.16
CA VAL A 381 -14.60 -21.98 -3.52
C VAL A 381 -14.63 -21.33 -2.14
N LYS A 382 -15.25 -20.16 -2.01
CA LYS A 382 -15.38 -19.42 -0.73
C LYS A 382 -16.19 -20.20 0.30
N GLU A 383 -17.27 -20.85 -0.12
CA GLU A 383 -18.10 -21.68 0.76
C GLU A 383 -17.37 -22.94 1.21
N ARG A 384 -16.76 -23.68 0.27
CA ARG A 384 -16.04 -24.95 0.54
C ARG A 384 -14.77 -24.77 1.37
N THR A 385 -14.21 -23.57 1.41
CA THR A 385 -12.99 -23.24 2.17
C THR A 385 -13.25 -22.49 3.46
N ARG A 386 -14.52 -22.20 3.77
CA ARG A 386 -14.91 -21.50 5.00
C ARG A 386 -14.46 -22.31 6.22
N GLY A 387 -13.78 -21.63 7.15
CA GLY A 387 -13.30 -22.20 8.40
C GLY A 387 -12.82 -21.12 9.35
N GLU A 388 -12.21 -21.51 10.48
CA GLU A 388 -11.81 -20.59 11.56
C GLU A 388 -10.82 -19.50 11.10
N MET A 389 -9.91 -19.84 10.17
CA MET A 389 -8.96 -18.89 9.60
C MET A 389 -9.55 -18.03 8.46
N GLY A 390 -10.85 -18.15 8.19
CA GLY A 390 -11.51 -17.52 7.05
C GLY A 390 -11.44 -18.35 5.77
N ALA A 391 -12.25 -17.95 4.79
CA ALA A 391 -12.34 -18.58 3.48
C ALA A 391 -11.23 -18.08 2.53
N ALA A 392 -10.90 -18.91 1.53
CA ALA A 392 -10.12 -18.46 0.39
C ALA A 392 -10.99 -17.63 -0.55
N LYS A 393 -10.37 -16.67 -1.23
CA LYS A 393 -10.98 -15.88 -2.31
C LYS A 393 -9.96 -15.60 -3.40
N SER A 394 -10.41 -15.12 -4.56
CA SER A 394 -9.47 -14.62 -5.56
C SER A 394 -8.78 -13.35 -5.05
N LEU A 395 -7.49 -13.24 -5.29
CA LEU A 395 -6.69 -12.06 -4.96
C LEU A 395 -6.59 -11.17 -6.19
N CYS A 396 -6.04 -11.69 -7.28
CA CYS A 396 -6.06 -11.08 -8.60
C CYS A 396 -5.70 -12.12 -9.69
N SER A 397 -6.17 -11.90 -10.91
CA SER A 397 -5.57 -12.52 -12.10
C SER A 397 -4.37 -11.68 -12.51
N PRO A 398 -3.12 -12.20 -12.42
CA PRO A 398 -1.93 -11.42 -12.72
C PRO A 398 -1.90 -11.00 -14.18
N PHE A 399 -1.29 -9.85 -14.48
CA PHE A 399 -1.09 -9.44 -15.88
C PHE A 399 -0.01 -10.26 -16.58
N ASP A 400 1.03 -10.66 -15.85
CA ASP A 400 2.00 -11.63 -16.31
C ASP A 400 1.41 -13.04 -16.11
N GLN A 401 0.79 -13.56 -17.17
CA GLN A 401 0.14 -14.87 -17.19
C GLN A 401 1.14 -15.93 -17.64
N PRO A 402 1.36 -17.01 -16.87
CA PRO A 402 1.99 -18.21 -17.39
C PRO A 402 1.19 -18.77 -18.57
N GLU A 403 1.85 -19.56 -19.42
CA GLU A 403 1.17 -20.29 -20.48
C GLU A 403 0.01 -21.11 -19.90
N LEU A 404 -1.16 -21.03 -20.55
CA LEU A 404 -2.34 -21.80 -20.22
C LEU A 404 -2.61 -22.77 -21.37
N PRO A 405 -2.15 -24.03 -21.29
CA PRO A 405 -2.35 -25.00 -22.36
C PRO A 405 -3.82 -25.18 -22.72
N GLU A 406 -4.10 -25.40 -24.00
CA GLU A 406 -5.46 -25.69 -24.47
C GLU A 406 -6.03 -26.94 -23.76
N GLY A 407 -7.31 -26.90 -23.42
CA GLY A 407 -7.97 -27.96 -22.66
C GLY A 407 -7.66 -27.98 -21.17
N THR A 408 -6.89 -27.02 -20.63
CA THR A 408 -6.68 -26.90 -19.18
C THR A 408 -8.02 -26.71 -18.46
N ALA A 409 -8.31 -27.59 -17.50
CA ALA A 409 -9.51 -27.52 -16.69
C ALA A 409 -9.35 -26.54 -15.52
N CYS A 410 -10.44 -25.89 -15.15
CA CYS A 410 -10.58 -25.08 -13.95
C CYS A 410 -10.38 -25.95 -12.71
N PHE A 411 -9.48 -25.53 -11.82
CA PHE A 411 -9.08 -26.30 -10.64
C PHE A 411 -10.26 -26.70 -9.73
N ALA A 412 -11.33 -25.90 -9.71
CA ALA A 412 -12.48 -26.06 -8.82
C ALA A 412 -13.70 -26.71 -9.48
N SER A 413 -14.00 -26.38 -10.74
CA SER A 413 -15.24 -26.77 -11.43
C SER A 413 -15.05 -27.78 -12.56
N GLY A 414 -13.83 -28.01 -13.03
CA GLY A 414 -13.57 -28.86 -14.19
C GLY A 414 -13.94 -28.25 -15.56
N LYS A 415 -14.62 -27.09 -15.58
CA LYS A 415 -14.91 -26.32 -16.81
C LYS A 415 -13.61 -25.86 -17.49
N PRO A 416 -13.59 -25.50 -18.78
CA PRO A 416 -12.40 -24.92 -19.41
C PRO A 416 -11.89 -23.68 -18.66
N ALA A 417 -10.61 -23.66 -18.30
CA ALA A 417 -9.97 -22.51 -17.68
C ALA A 417 -9.74 -21.40 -18.71
N LYS A 418 -9.88 -20.14 -18.28
CA LYS A 418 -9.66 -18.95 -19.11
C LYS A 418 -8.36 -18.23 -18.77
N LYS A 419 -7.91 -18.33 -17.52
CA LYS A 419 -6.74 -17.62 -17.01
C LYS A 419 -6.22 -18.25 -15.73
N TRP A 420 -4.97 -17.96 -15.40
CA TRP A 420 -4.41 -18.18 -14.08
C TRP A 420 -4.87 -17.06 -13.13
N THR A 421 -5.22 -17.42 -11.92
CA THR A 421 -5.63 -16.49 -10.86
C THR A 421 -4.94 -16.85 -9.56
N TYR A 422 -4.47 -15.83 -8.84
CA TYR A 422 -4.00 -16.00 -7.47
C TYR A 422 -5.18 -16.09 -6.51
N TRP A 423 -5.11 -17.03 -5.59
CA TRP A 423 -6.06 -17.31 -4.53
C TRP A 423 -5.35 -17.39 -3.19
N GLY A 424 -6.10 -17.15 -2.13
CA GLY A 424 -5.60 -17.36 -0.77
C GLY A 424 -6.58 -16.85 0.26
N ARG A 425 -6.21 -17.01 1.54
CA ARG A 425 -6.85 -16.25 2.60
C ARG A 425 -6.41 -14.80 2.49
N SER A 426 -7.29 -13.89 2.87
CA SER A 426 -7.03 -12.45 2.84
C SER A 426 -7.15 -11.84 4.22
N TYR A 427 -6.51 -10.70 4.41
CA TYR A 427 -6.90 -9.72 5.44
C TYR A 427 -8.25 -9.06 5.10
#